data_AF-A0A388L5T3-F1
#
_entry.id   AF-A0A388L5T3-F1
#
_cell.length_a   1.000
_cell.length_b   1.000
_cell.length_c   1.000
_cell.angle_alpha   90.00
_cell.angle_beta   90.00
_cell.angle_gamma   90.00
#
_symmetry.space_group_name_H-M   'P 1'
#
loop_
_entity.id
_entity.type
_entity.pdbx_description
1 polymer ?
#
loop_
_entity_poly.entity_id
_entity_poly.type
_entity_poly.pdbx_seq_one_letter_code
_entity_poly.pdbx_strand_id
1 'polypeptide(L)'
;MISSRTRAGFTLNVIDTPGLVEAGCVNDQALDTIRKFILNRPVDAVLYVDRLDGYRVDSLDRQIMTALARMFGVVLWKIALLVLTHGQIAPPDGTSYPEFVSKRTEALQQAIQQAAKFKKSDPQVPTIVVENSARCATNDDGEKVLPDKTIWLTNLVGNVVEVVTREKSSRYTIDERQIKGSNGSWWYKLMTVPLFLFQVKAVYPLIRSQVFADIDKDDEDE
;
A
#
# COMPACT_ATOMS: atom_id res chain seq x y z
N MET A 1 -3.54 4.42 -15.04
CA MET A 1 -4.48 4.71 -16.15
C MET A 1 -5.89 4.81 -15.57
N ILE A 2 -6.79 5.63 -16.12
CA ILE A 2 -8.23 5.56 -15.78
C ILE A 2 -8.99 4.96 -16.96
N SER A 3 -9.83 3.98 -16.67
CA SER A 3 -10.84 3.48 -17.60
C SER A 3 -12.23 3.79 -17.04
N SER A 4 -13.06 4.46 -17.85
CA SER A 4 -14.45 4.77 -17.49
C SER A 4 -15.42 4.08 -18.44
N ARG A 5 -16.52 3.57 -17.90
CA ARG A 5 -17.63 2.99 -18.67
C ARG A 5 -18.95 3.45 -18.07
N THR A 6 -19.86 3.91 -18.92
CA THR A 6 -21.20 4.35 -18.50
C THR A 6 -22.26 3.46 -19.12
N ARG A 7 -23.21 2.99 -18.32
CA ARG A 7 -24.35 2.19 -18.77
C ARG A 7 -25.56 2.48 -17.88
N ALA A 8 -26.73 2.70 -18.49
CA ALA A 8 -27.99 2.96 -17.76
C ALA A 8 -27.89 4.05 -16.68
N GLY A 9 -27.16 5.14 -16.95
CA GLY A 9 -26.96 6.24 -16.00
C GLY A 9 -25.96 5.96 -14.87
N PHE A 10 -25.36 4.78 -14.81
CA PHE A 10 -24.30 4.43 -13.87
C PHE A 10 -22.93 4.51 -14.56
N THR A 11 -21.97 5.19 -13.94
CA THR A 11 -20.59 5.30 -14.43
C THR A 11 -19.63 4.55 -13.51
N LEU A 12 -18.98 3.52 -14.04
CA LEU A 12 -17.89 2.81 -13.39
C LEU A 12 -16.56 3.42 -13.81
N ASN A 13 -15.75 3.83 -12.83
CA ASN A 13 -14.38 4.29 -13.03
C ASN A 13 -13.42 3.30 -12.37
N VAL A 14 -12.45 2.81 -13.14
CA VAL A 14 -11.39 1.93 -12.64
C VAL A 14 -10.06 2.65 -12.80
N ILE A 15 -9.33 2.78 -11.69
CA ILE A 15 -7.98 3.34 -11.65
C ILE A 15 -7.00 2.17 -11.62
N ASP A 16 -6.28 2.00 -12.72
CA ASP A 16 -5.16 1.07 -12.78
C ASP A 16 -3.86 1.77 -12.34
N THR A 17 -3.12 1.14 -11.44
CA THR A 17 -1.94 1.69 -10.78
C THR A 17 -0.68 0.93 -11.20
N PRO A 18 0.49 1.60 -11.30
CA PRO A 18 1.74 0.90 -11.53
C PRO A 18 2.05 -0.08 -10.39
N GLY A 19 2.95 -1.03 -10.66
CA GLY A 19 3.45 -1.96 -9.63
C GLY A 19 4.08 -1.23 -8.45
N LEU A 20 3.88 -1.77 -7.24
CA LEU A 20 4.37 -1.18 -6.00
C LEU A 20 5.80 -1.62 -5.63
N VAL A 21 6.40 -2.47 -6.45
CA VAL A 21 7.73 -3.05 -6.23
C VAL A 21 8.65 -2.69 -7.38
N GLU A 22 9.85 -2.25 -7.05
CA GLU A 22 10.95 -2.03 -7.99
C GLU A 22 12.23 -2.61 -7.41
N ALA A 23 12.93 -3.45 -8.18
CA ALA A 23 14.19 -4.10 -7.78
C ALA A 23 14.15 -4.83 -6.42
N GLY A 24 12.99 -5.42 -6.04
CA GLY A 24 12.82 -6.17 -4.79
C GLY A 24 12.54 -5.29 -3.56
N CYS A 25 12.34 -3.99 -3.74
CA CYS A 25 11.99 -3.04 -2.69
C CYS A 25 10.66 -2.34 -3.00
N VAL A 26 10.05 -1.74 -1.98
CA VAL A 26 8.85 -0.92 -2.17
C VAL A 26 9.20 0.34 -2.96
N ASN A 27 8.44 0.60 -4.01
CA ASN A 27 8.59 1.80 -4.83
C ASN A 27 7.78 2.97 -4.22
N ASP A 28 8.43 3.73 -3.34
CA ASP A 28 7.82 4.91 -2.71
C ASP A 28 7.41 5.98 -3.74
N GLN A 29 8.11 6.10 -4.88
CA GLN A 29 7.77 7.05 -5.94
C GLN A 29 6.48 6.65 -6.67
N ALA A 30 6.29 5.35 -6.93
CA ALA A 30 5.03 4.84 -7.48
C ALA A 30 3.87 5.09 -6.51
N LEU A 31 4.07 4.83 -5.22
CA LEU A 31 3.05 5.09 -4.21
C LEU A 31 2.71 6.59 -4.08
N ASP A 32 3.69 7.48 -4.16
CA ASP A 32 3.46 8.93 -4.11
C ASP A 32 2.74 9.42 -5.38
N THR A 33 3.07 8.84 -6.53
CA THR A 33 2.36 9.09 -7.79
C THR A 33 0.90 8.67 -7.69
N ILE A 34 0.62 7.48 -7.15
CA ILE A 34 -0.75 7.00 -6.90
C ILE A 34 -1.47 7.95 -5.95
N ARG A 35 -0.83 8.35 -4.84
CA ARG A 35 -1.42 9.27 -3.86
C ARG A 35 -1.80 10.61 -4.48
N LYS A 36 -0.89 11.22 -5.24
CA LYS A 36 -1.16 12.47 -5.97
C LYS A 36 -2.27 12.29 -7.00
N PHE A 37 -2.34 11.13 -7.65
CA PHE A 37 -3.35 10.85 -8.66
C PHE A 37 -4.77 10.72 -8.09
N ILE A 38 -4.90 10.18 -6.87
CA ILE A 38 -6.20 10.05 -6.18
C ILE A 38 -6.50 11.21 -5.22
N LEU A 39 -5.63 12.22 -5.15
CA LEU A 39 -5.87 13.43 -4.37
C LEU A 39 -7.16 14.12 -4.83
N ASN A 40 -8.00 14.53 -3.87
CA ASN A 40 -9.29 15.16 -4.10
C ASN A 40 -10.25 14.33 -4.99
N ARG A 41 -9.97 13.04 -5.19
CA ARG A 41 -10.84 12.10 -5.90
C ARG A 41 -11.40 11.12 -4.88
N PRO A 42 -12.72 10.94 -4.84
CA PRO A 42 -13.29 9.92 -3.99
C PRO A 42 -12.94 8.52 -4.49
N VAL A 43 -12.55 7.64 -3.57
CA VAL A 43 -12.35 6.22 -3.81
C VAL A 43 -13.42 5.45 -3.05
N ASP A 44 -14.21 4.69 -3.80
CA ASP A 44 -15.34 3.93 -3.26
C ASP A 44 -14.93 2.52 -2.78
N ALA A 45 -13.99 1.90 -3.49
CA ALA A 45 -13.43 0.59 -3.16
C ALA A 45 -11.98 0.49 -3.64
N VAL A 46 -11.18 -0.35 -2.99
CA VAL A 46 -9.79 -0.65 -3.35
C VAL A 46 -9.67 -2.16 -3.60
N LEU A 47 -9.12 -2.55 -4.75
CA LEU A 47 -8.77 -3.94 -5.01
C LEU A 47 -7.29 -4.13 -4.71
N TYR A 48 -6.97 -4.79 -3.59
CA TYR A 48 -5.61 -5.22 -3.30
C TYR A 48 -5.40 -6.59 -3.97
N VAL A 49 -4.63 -6.60 -5.06
CA VAL A 49 -4.49 -7.78 -5.91
C VAL A 49 -3.21 -8.53 -5.58
N ASP A 50 -3.32 -9.83 -5.36
CA ASP A 50 -2.21 -10.76 -5.17
C ASP A 50 -2.51 -12.06 -5.96
N ARG A 51 -1.57 -12.99 -6.00
CA ARG A 51 -1.73 -14.30 -6.62
C ARG A 51 -2.10 -15.34 -5.59
N LEU A 52 -3.02 -16.22 -5.97
CA LEU A 52 -3.41 -17.39 -5.18
C LEU A 52 -2.29 -18.43 -5.13
N ASP A 53 -1.51 -18.55 -6.22
CA ASP A 53 -0.41 -19.51 -6.34
C ASP A 53 0.88 -19.13 -5.60
N GLY A 54 0.84 -18.03 -4.82
CA GLY A 54 1.91 -17.66 -3.91
C GLY A 54 1.95 -18.57 -2.68
N TYR A 55 3.10 -19.18 -2.40
CA TYR A 55 3.24 -20.12 -1.27
C TYR A 55 3.36 -19.44 0.10
N ARG A 56 3.87 -18.20 0.15
CA ARG A 56 4.16 -17.49 1.40
C ARG A 56 3.76 -16.02 1.29
N VAL A 57 3.55 -15.41 2.46
CA VAL A 57 3.56 -13.96 2.59
C VAL A 57 4.97 -13.59 3.04
N ASP A 58 5.72 -12.90 2.20
CA ASP A 58 7.12 -12.59 2.44
C ASP A 58 7.30 -11.27 3.22
N SER A 59 8.55 -10.84 3.41
CA SER A 59 8.85 -9.58 4.08
C SER A 59 8.50 -8.37 3.21
N LEU A 60 8.53 -8.51 1.90
CA LEU A 60 8.23 -7.45 0.94
C LEU A 60 6.73 -7.16 0.91
N ASP A 61 5.88 -8.19 0.89
CA ASP A 61 4.42 -8.10 1.02
C ASP A 61 4.04 -7.29 2.25
N ARG A 62 4.66 -7.61 3.41
CA ARG A 62 4.43 -6.88 4.66
C ARG A 62 4.88 -5.43 4.58
N GLN A 63 6.01 -5.17 3.92
CA GLN A 63 6.49 -3.80 3.70
C GLN A 63 5.53 -3.01 2.81
N ILE A 64 4.98 -3.61 1.74
CA ILE A 64 3.97 -2.99 0.87
C ILE A 64 2.71 -2.68 1.66
N MET A 65 2.16 -3.65 2.39
CA MET A 65 0.95 -3.44 3.21
C MET A 65 1.16 -2.35 4.26
N THR A 66 2.35 -2.31 4.88
CA THR A 66 2.72 -1.28 5.86
C THR A 66 2.87 0.08 5.20
N ALA A 67 3.47 0.15 4.02
CA ALA A 67 3.58 1.39 3.25
C ALA A 67 2.20 1.91 2.85
N LEU A 68 1.31 1.06 2.35
CA LEU A 68 -0.08 1.41 2.04
C LEU A 68 -0.82 1.94 3.28
N ALA A 69 -0.74 1.24 4.41
CA ALA A 69 -1.35 1.68 5.66
C ALA A 69 -0.78 3.03 6.15
N ARG A 70 0.54 3.23 6.04
CA ARG A 70 1.20 4.51 6.37
C ARG A 70 0.75 5.63 5.44
N MET A 71 0.57 5.34 4.16
CA MET A 71 0.36 6.34 3.13
C MET A 71 -1.10 6.76 2.94
N PHE A 72 -2.02 5.82 3.12
CA PHE A 72 -3.45 5.99 2.91
C PHE A 72 -4.28 5.80 4.19
N GLY A 73 -3.60 5.48 5.30
CA GLY A 73 -4.25 5.24 6.58
C GLY A 73 -5.02 3.92 6.64
N VAL A 74 -5.62 3.69 7.81
CA VAL A 74 -6.45 2.52 8.12
C VAL A 74 -7.72 2.48 7.26
N VAL A 75 -8.18 3.63 6.76
CA VAL A 75 -9.42 3.74 5.95
C VAL A 75 -9.29 2.99 4.62
N LEU A 76 -8.10 2.94 4.01
CA LEU A 76 -7.87 2.17 2.78
C LEU A 76 -8.34 0.71 2.96
N TRP A 77 -7.97 0.09 4.07
CA TRP A 77 -8.29 -1.31 4.35
C TRP A 77 -9.76 -1.54 4.71
N LYS A 78 -10.49 -0.50 5.11
CA LYS A 78 -11.95 -0.59 5.38
C LYS A 78 -12.79 -0.64 4.10
N ILE A 79 -12.26 -0.12 3.01
CA ILE A 79 -12.88 -0.15 1.68
C ILE A 79 -12.13 -1.10 0.72
N ALA A 80 -11.19 -1.88 1.24
CA ALA A 80 -10.39 -2.80 0.45
C ALA A 80 -11.12 -4.14 0.25
N LEU A 81 -10.78 -4.80 -0.84
CA LEU A 81 -11.06 -6.20 -1.12
C LEU A 81 -9.73 -6.87 -1.47
N LEU A 82 -9.45 -8.01 -0.85
CA LEU A 82 -8.32 -8.85 -1.20
C LEU A 82 -8.69 -9.70 -2.42
N VAL A 83 -8.05 -9.47 -3.56
CA VAL A 83 -8.34 -10.18 -4.81
C VAL A 83 -7.19 -11.13 -5.14
N LEU A 84 -7.47 -12.43 -5.16
CA LEU A 84 -6.48 -13.46 -5.45
C LEU A 84 -6.66 -13.97 -6.88
N THR A 85 -5.72 -13.61 -7.74
CA THR A 85 -5.66 -14.06 -9.14
C THR A 85 -5.14 -15.49 -9.26
N HIS A 86 -5.22 -16.07 -10.46
CA HIS A 86 -4.85 -17.46 -10.74
C HIS A 86 -5.73 -18.47 -9.98
N GLY A 87 -7.02 -18.16 -9.91
CA GLY A 87 -8.01 -18.96 -9.22
C GLY A 87 -8.15 -20.40 -9.71
N GLN A 88 -7.72 -20.74 -10.93
CA GLN A 88 -7.84 -22.09 -11.47
C GLN A 88 -6.60 -22.96 -11.27
N ILE A 89 -5.74 -22.61 -10.31
CA ILE A 89 -4.59 -23.44 -9.96
C ILE A 89 -5.02 -24.80 -9.38
N ALA A 90 -4.29 -25.85 -9.76
CA ALA A 90 -4.34 -27.14 -9.09
C ALA A 90 -3.47 -27.10 -7.81
N PRO A 91 -4.05 -27.24 -6.61
CA PRO A 91 -3.28 -27.20 -5.37
C PRO A 91 -2.19 -28.28 -5.32
N PRO A 92 -1.01 -27.98 -4.74
CA PRO A 92 0.04 -28.97 -4.56
C PRO A 92 -0.31 -29.98 -3.45
N ASP A 93 0.43 -31.08 -3.43
CA ASP A 93 0.51 -32.05 -2.32
C ASP A 93 -0.83 -32.70 -1.92
N GLY A 94 -1.78 -32.81 -2.86
CA GLY A 94 -3.09 -33.44 -2.61
C GLY A 94 -4.01 -32.62 -1.70
N THR A 95 -3.68 -31.35 -1.44
CA THR A 95 -4.53 -30.44 -0.66
C THR A 95 -5.83 -30.16 -1.41
N SER A 96 -6.96 -30.07 -0.70
CA SER A 96 -8.22 -29.68 -1.33
C SER A 96 -8.18 -28.21 -1.75
N TYR A 97 -8.89 -27.87 -2.84
CA TYR A 97 -8.94 -26.49 -3.33
C TYR A 97 -9.45 -25.47 -2.27
N PRO A 98 -10.54 -25.74 -1.54
CA PRO A 98 -10.99 -24.82 -0.50
C PRO A 98 -9.98 -24.61 0.63
N GLU A 99 -9.29 -25.68 1.04
CA GLU A 99 -8.27 -25.60 2.09
C GLU A 99 -7.05 -24.78 1.64
N PHE A 100 -6.62 -24.97 0.38
CA PHE A 100 -5.53 -24.19 -0.22
C PHE A 100 -5.87 -22.69 -0.26
N VAL A 101 -7.10 -22.35 -0.69
CA VAL A 101 -7.60 -20.98 -0.69
C VAL A 101 -7.68 -20.40 0.72
N SER A 102 -8.20 -21.16 1.70
CA SER A 102 -8.31 -20.72 3.09
C SER A 102 -6.94 -20.39 3.68
N LYS A 103 -5.96 -21.29 3.55
CA LYS A 103 -4.60 -21.10 4.05
C LYS A 103 -3.94 -19.84 3.48
N ARG A 104 -4.03 -19.63 2.16
CA ARG A 104 -3.47 -18.43 1.50
C ARG A 104 -4.19 -17.15 1.97
N THR A 105 -5.51 -17.21 2.06
CA THR A 105 -6.35 -16.07 2.47
C THR A 105 -6.06 -15.66 3.91
N GLU A 106 -6.05 -16.60 4.85
CA GLU A 106 -5.78 -16.35 6.26
C GLU A 106 -4.40 -15.73 6.47
N ALA A 107 -3.37 -16.23 5.78
CA ALA A 107 -2.02 -15.69 5.87
C ALA A 107 -1.95 -14.22 5.42
N LEU A 108 -2.60 -13.88 4.32
CA LEU A 108 -2.64 -12.50 3.81
C LEU A 108 -3.50 -11.58 4.69
N GLN A 109 -4.67 -12.05 5.13
CA GLN A 109 -5.52 -11.28 6.05
C GLN A 109 -4.82 -10.97 7.36
N GLN A 110 -4.09 -11.94 7.94
CA GLN A 110 -3.28 -11.71 9.15
C GLN A 110 -2.18 -10.68 8.91
N ALA A 111 -1.51 -10.73 7.75
CA ALA A 111 -0.47 -9.76 7.40
C ALA A 111 -1.06 -8.35 7.24
N ILE A 112 -2.22 -8.22 6.59
CA ILE A 112 -2.94 -6.95 6.48
C ILE A 112 -3.34 -6.43 7.87
N GLN A 113 -3.89 -7.30 8.72
CA GLN A 113 -4.32 -6.93 10.07
C GLN A 113 -3.16 -6.36 10.89
N GLN A 114 -1.99 -6.99 10.80
CA GLN A 114 -0.76 -6.53 11.46
C GLN A 114 -0.26 -5.20 10.88
N ALA A 115 -0.17 -5.09 9.56
CA ALA A 115 0.31 -3.89 8.87
C ALA A 115 -0.59 -2.66 9.11
N ALA A 116 -1.91 -2.87 9.06
CA ALA A 116 -2.91 -1.85 9.30
C ALA A 116 -3.14 -1.55 10.80
N LYS A 117 -2.53 -2.33 11.70
CA LYS A 117 -2.72 -2.26 13.16
C LYS A 117 -4.20 -2.35 13.57
N PHE A 118 -4.95 -3.18 12.86
CA PHE A 118 -6.36 -3.45 13.16
C PHE A 118 -6.49 -4.14 14.53
N LYS A 119 -7.52 -3.76 15.29
CA LYS A 119 -7.92 -4.48 16.49
C LYS A 119 -8.62 -5.78 16.07
N LYS A 120 -8.70 -6.76 16.99
CA LYS A 120 -9.45 -8.01 16.73
C LYS A 120 -10.94 -7.78 16.43
N SER A 121 -11.50 -6.64 16.87
CA SER A 121 -12.88 -6.23 16.61
C SER A 121 -13.10 -5.57 15.25
N ASP A 122 -12.03 -5.17 14.55
CA ASP A 122 -12.17 -4.53 13.24
C ASP A 122 -12.58 -5.59 12.20
N PRO A 123 -13.43 -5.21 11.23
CA PRO A 123 -13.86 -6.14 10.19
C PRO A 123 -12.66 -6.59 9.35
N GLN A 124 -12.63 -7.88 9.03
CA GLN A 124 -11.65 -8.44 8.11
C GLN A 124 -11.89 -7.92 6.70
N VAL A 125 -10.82 -7.85 5.92
CA VAL A 125 -10.89 -7.50 4.48
C VAL A 125 -11.52 -8.70 3.74
N PRO A 126 -12.63 -8.51 3.00
CA PRO A 126 -13.24 -9.59 2.23
C PRO A 126 -12.28 -10.07 1.14
N THR A 127 -12.27 -11.38 0.90
CA THR A 127 -11.35 -12.02 -0.06
C THR A 127 -12.13 -12.65 -1.20
N ILE A 128 -11.69 -12.42 -2.42
CA ILE A 128 -12.32 -12.90 -3.64
C ILE A 128 -11.24 -13.53 -4.53
N VAL A 129 -11.50 -14.75 -4.98
CA VAL A 129 -10.64 -15.44 -5.95
C VAL A 129 -11.14 -15.14 -7.36
N VAL A 130 -10.23 -14.89 -8.30
CA VAL A 130 -10.54 -14.54 -9.70
C VAL A 130 -9.63 -15.28 -10.68
N GLU A 131 -10.10 -15.49 -11.90
CA GLU A 131 -9.32 -16.10 -12.97
C GLU A 131 -9.42 -15.30 -14.28
N ASN A 132 -8.33 -14.60 -14.60
CA ASN A 132 -8.27 -13.72 -15.77
C ASN A 132 -7.91 -14.46 -17.06
N SER A 133 -7.40 -15.69 -16.97
CA SER A 133 -7.04 -16.49 -18.14
C SER A 133 -8.21 -16.61 -19.13
N ALA A 134 -7.88 -16.55 -20.42
CA ALA A 134 -8.83 -16.88 -21.48
C ALA A 134 -9.23 -18.37 -21.46
N ARG A 135 -8.43 -19.21 -20.80
CA ARG A 135 -8.67 -20.65 -20.61
C ARG A 135 -9.42 -20.98 -19.30
N CYS A 136 -10.01 -19.96 -18.66
CA CYS A 136 -10.85 -20.17 -17.50
C CYS A 136 -12.01 -21.12 -17.87
N ALA A 137 -12.29 -22.11 -17.02
CA ALA A 137 -13.40 -23.02 -17.18
C ALA A 137 -14.71 -22.24 -17.18
N THR A 138 -15.68 -22.72 -17.96
CA THR A 138 -17.02 -22.15 -18.01
C THR A 138 -18.07 -23.17 -17.60
N ASN A 139 -19.18 -22.70 -17.02
CA ASN A 139 -20.39 -23.52 -16.86
C ASN A 139 -21.15 -23.65 -18.19
N ASP A 140 -22.29 -24.34 -18.16
CA ASP A 140 -23.14 -24.56 -19.34
C ASP A 140 -23.73 -23.26 -19.90
N ASP A 141 -23.84 -22.21 -19.07
CA ASP A 141 -24.28 -20.87 -19.45
C ASP A 141 -23.15 -19.98 -20.02
N GLY A 142 -21.91 -20.51 -20.11
CA GLY A 142 -20.74 -19.79 -20.62
C GLY A 142 -20.10 -18.82 -19.62
N GLU A 143 -20.52 -18.83 -18.36
CA GLU A 143 -19.95 -18.01 -17.30
C GLU A 143 -18.65 -18.61 -16.77
N LYS A 144 -17.66 -17.77 -16.49
CA LYS A 144 -16.38 -18.21 -15.95
C LYS A 144 -16.51 -18.68 -14.51
N VAL A 145 -16.07 -19.91 -14.25
CA VAL A 145 -16.18 -20.58 -12.94
C VAL A 145 -14.84 -21.03 -12.40
N LEU A 146 -14.74 -21.03 -11.08
CA LEU A 146 -13.61 -21.55 -10.32
C LEU A 146 -13.76 -23.06 -10.05
N PRO A 147 -12.70 -23.75 -9.58
CA PRO A 147 -12.76 -25.18 -9.22
C PRO A 147 -13.82 -25.54 -8.18
N ASP A 148 -14.17 -24.62 -7.29
CA ASP A 148 -15.25 -24.74 -6.30
C ASP A 148 -16.66 -24.43 -6.87
N LYS A 149 -16.77 -24.23 -8.19
CA LYS A 149 -17.98 -23.85 -8.94
C LYS A 149 -18.46 -22.41 -8.72
N THR A 150 -17.68 -21.57 -8.04
CA THR A 150 -18.01 -20.16 -7.88
C THR A 150 -17.91 -19.41 -9.22
N ILE A 151 -18.97 -18.68 -9.61
CA ILE A 151 -18.95 -17.73 -10.73
C ILE A 151 -18.24 -16.45 -10.26
N TRP A 152 -16.94 -16.36 -10.53
CA TRP A 152 -16.09 -15.38 -9.85
C TRP A 152 -16.40 -13.93 -10.21
N LEU A 153 -16.87 -13.65 -11.44
CA LEU A 153 -17.15 -12.29 -11.88
C LEU A 153 -18.35 -11.69 -11.12
N THR A 154 -19.43 -12.46 -11.01
CA THR A 154 -20.61 -12.07 -10.23
C THR A 154 -20.27 -11.94 -8.76
N ASN A 155 -19.48 -12.86 -8.22
CA ASN A 155 -19.00 -12.79 -6.84
C ASN A 155 -18.16 -11.53 -6.57
N LEU A 156 -17.22 -11.20 -7.46
CA LEU A 156 -16.38 -10.01 -7.36
C LEU A 156 -17.23 -8.73 -7.36
N VAL A 157 -18.11 -8.57 -8.35
CA VAL A 157 -18.95 -7.38 -8.46
C VAL A 157 -19.91 -7.26 -7.27
N GLY A 158 -20.49 -8.37 -6.82
CA GLY A 158 -21.34 -8.41 -5.63
C GLY A 158 -20.64 -7.90 -4.38
N ASN A 159 -19.42 -8.39 -4.11
CA ASN A 159 -18.61 -7.95 -2.97
C ASN A 159 -18.20 -6.47 -3.09
N VAL A 160 -17.87 -6.00 -4.29
CA VAL A 160 -17.58 -4.56 -4.52
C VAL A 160 -18.81 -3.72 -4.14
N VAL A 161 -20.00 -4.10 -4.60
CA VAL A 161 -21.24 -3.39 -4.25
C VAL A 161 -21.50 -3.42 -2.74
N GLU A 162 -21.29 -4.57 -2.09
CA GLU A 162 -21.46 -4.69 -0.63
C GLU A 162 -20.53 -3.73 0.13
N VAL A 163 -19.25 -3.68 -0.23
CA VAL A 163 -18.28 -2.76 0.39
C VAL A 163 -18.67 -1.29 0.17
N VAL A 164 -19.10 -0.94 -1.03
CA VAL A 164 -19.49 0.44 -1.39
C VAL A 164 -20.79 0.88 -0.70
N THR A 165 -21.75 -0.02 -0.54
CA THR A 165 -23.09 0.28 0.02
C THR A 165 -23.15 0.18 1.55
N ARG A 166 -22.09 -0.29 2.21
CA ARG A 166 -22.06 -0.47 3.66
C ARG A 166 -22.26 0.87 4.37
N GLU A 167 -23.22 0.96 5.29
CA GLU A 167 -23.59 2.21 6.01
C GLU A 167 -22.43 2.94 6.71
N LYS A 168 -21.32 2.23 6.98
CA LYS A 168 -20.12 2.76 7.65
C LYS A 168 -18.93 2.98 6.71
N SER A 169 -19.02 2.68 5.41
CA SER A 169 -17.95 2.98 4.47
C SER A 169 -18.00 4.46 4.08
N SER A 170 -17.33 5.28 4.89
CA SER A 170 -17.04 6.66 4.50
C SER A 170 -16.23 6.64 3.21
N ARG A 171 -16.78 7.22 2.13
CA ARG A 171 -16.09 7.45 0.85
C ARG A 171 -14.68 7.99 1.13
N TYR A 172 -13.65 7.25 0.76
CA TYR A 172 -12.28 7.64 1.08
C TYR A 172 -11.88 8.79 0.17
N THR A 173 -11.61 9.96 0.76
CA THR A 173 -11.08 11.11 0.03
C THR A 173 -9.77 11.48 0.69
N ILE A 174 -8.70 11.55 -0.10
CA ILE A 174 -7.42 12.09 0.39
C ILE A 174 -7.51 13.61 0.34
N ASP A 175 -7.49 14.23 1.50
CA ASP A 175 -7.35 15.67 1.61
C ASP A 175 -5.90 16.09 1.43
N GLU A 176 -5.67 17.25 0.82
CA GLU A 176 -4.32 17.85 0.67
C GLU A 176 -3.55 17.96 1.99
N ARG A 177 -4.26 18.10 3.12
CA ARG A 177 -3.68 18.16 4.47
C ARG A 177 -2.96 16.87 4.86
N GLN A 178 -3.39 15.72 4.34
CA GLN A 178 -2.75 14.43 4.57
C GLN A 178 -1.50 14.25 3.70
N ILE A 179 -1.46 14.83 2.49
CA ILE A 179 -0.27 14.83 1.64
C ILE A 179 0.82 15.74 2.21
N LYS A 180 0.42 16.91 2.73
CA LYS A 180 1.31 17.85 3.42
C LYS A 180 1.78 17.38 4.81
N GLY A 181 1.58 16.09 5.13
CA GLY A 181 1.88 15.46 6.41
C GLY A 181 3.00 16.18 7.14
N SER A 182 2.63 16.78 8.28
CA SER A 182 3.43 17.61 9.18
C SER A 182 4.90 17.64 8.76
N ASN A 183 5.25 18.65 7.96
CA ASN A 183 6.62 18.99 7.62
C ASN A 183 7.50 18.67 8.83
N GLY A 184 8.45 17.75 8.65
CA GLY A 184 9.17 17.09 9.73
C GLY A 184 9.53 18.07 10.84
N SER A 185 9.41 17.56 12.07
CA SER A 185 9.47 18.28 13.32
C SER A 185 10.23 19.61 13.24
N TRP A 186 9.47 20.70 13.28
CA TRP A 186 9.96 22.07 13.24
C TRP A 186 11.18 22.33 14.14
N TRP A 187 11.39 21.54 15.21
CA TRP A 187 12.56 21.61 16.09
C TRP A 187 13.90 21.50 15.37
N TYR A 188 14.09 20.64 14.34
CA TYR A 188 15.39 20.58 13.65
C TYR A 188 15.63 21.81 12.78
N LYS A 189 14.57 22.43 12.25
CA LYS A 189 14.64 23.72 11.53
C LYS A 189 14.83 24.91 12.49
N LEU A 190 14.36 24.77 13.73
CA LEU A 190 14.60 25.74 14.79
C LEU A 190 16.03 25.66 15.31
N MET A 191 16.61 24.46 15.36
CA MET A 191 17.95 24.21 15.89
C MET A 191 19.07 24.45 14.87
N THR A 192 18.80 24.48 13.58
CA THR A 192 19.81 24.79 12.55
C THR A 192 20.41 26.19 12.70
N VAL A 193 19.60 27.21 13.01
CA VAL A 193 20.10 28.59 13.15
C VAL A 193 21.00 28.75 14.41
N PRO A 194 20.60 28.28 15.61
CA PRO A 194 21.47 28.24 16.78
C PRO A 194 22.74 27.42 16.58
N LEU A 195 22.67 26.22 15.96
CA LEU A 195 23.86 25.41 15.69
C LEU A 195 24.84 26.14 14.76
N PHE A 196 24.32 26.76 13.71
CA PHE A 196 25.15 27.51 12.77
C PHE A 196 25.81 28.72 13.43
N LEU A 197 25.07 29.46 14.27
CA LEU A 197 25.63 30.55 15.06
C LEU A 197 26.69 30.06 16.05
N PHE A 198 26.47 28.94 16.73
CA PHE A 198 27.46 28.33 17.62
C PHE A 198 28.73 27.92 16.86
N GLN A 199 28.60 27.33 15.67
CA GLN A 199 29.73 27.00 14.81
C GLN A 199 30.53 28.24 14.41
N VAL A 200 29.86 29.33 13.99
CA VAL A 200 30.54 30.56 13.54
C VAL A 200 31.10 31.39 14.70
N LYS A 201 30.42 31.44 15.85
CA LYS A 201 30.77 32.33 16.97
C LYS A 201 31.60 31.67 18.07
N ALA A 202 31.58 30.35 18.20
CA ALA A 202 32.37 29.64 19.21
C ALA A 202 33.42 28.74 18.56
N VAL A 203 33.02 27.83 17.67
CA VAL A 203 33.93 26.81 17.12
C VAL A 203 34.98 27.43 16.19
N TYR A 204 34.54 28.25 15.22
CA TYR A 204 35.44 28.89 14.25
C TYR A 204 36.52 29.78 14.90
N PRO A 205 36.20 30.70 15.84
CA PRO A 205 37.24 31.51 16.47
C PRO A 205 38.17 30.70 17.37
N LEU A 206 37.69 29.61 18.00
CA LEU A 206 38.53 28.75 18.83
C LEU A 206 39.55 27.98 18.00
N ILE A 207 39.11 27.36 16.90
CA ILE A 207 39.99 26.65 15.96
C ILE A 207 40.96 27.64 15.33
N ARG A 208 40.47 28.81 14.88
CA ARG A 208 41.33 29.86 14.33
C ARG A 208 42.40 30.29 15.33
N SER A 209 42.02 30.54 16.58
CA SER A 209 42.98 30.93 17.62
C SER A 209 44.03 29.86 17.89
N GLN A 210 43.67 28.58 17.84
CA GLN A 210 44.62 27.47 18.01
C GLN A 210 45.56 27.37 16.80
N VAL A 211 45.04 27.46 15.58
CA VAL A 211 45.86 27.41 14.36
C VAL A 211 46.87 28.56 14.31
N PHE A 212 46.48 29.79 14.67
CA PHE A 212 47.44 30.91 14.71
C PHE A 212 48.47 30.76 15.85
N ALA A 213 48.07 30.23 17.01
CA ALA A 213 48.99 29.98 18.11
C ALA A 213 49.99 28.84 17.83
N ASP A 214 49.66 27.92 16.93
CA ASP A 214 50.59 26.90 16.45
C ASP A 214 51.54 27.46 15.38
N ILE A 215 51.06 28.32 14.47
CA ILE A 215 51.90 29.02 13.48
C ILE A 215 52.94 29.93 14.17
N ASP A 216 52.53 30.72 15.17
CA ASP A 216 53.45 31.64 15.88
C ASP A 216 54.54 30.88 16.67
N LYS A 217 54.28 29.63 17.09
CA LYS A 217 55.30 28.79 17.75
C LYS A 217 56.31 28.21 16.77
N ASP A 218 55.85 27.79 15.59
CA ASP A 218 56.73 27.29 14.54
C ASP A 218 57.68 28.40 14.02
N ASP A 219 57.24 29.66 14.03
CA ASP A 219 58.06 30.84 13.67
C ASP A 219 59.04 31.29 14.78
N GLU A 220 58.81 30.92 16.06
CA GLU A 220 59.72 31.23 17.19
C GLU A 220 60.84 30.19 17.37
N ASP A 221 60.70 29.00 16.77
CA ASP A 221 61.64 27.88 16.84
C ASP A 221 62.64 27.80 15.64
N GLU A 222 62.63 28.78 14.71
CA GLU A 222 63.65 29.01 13.65
C GLU A 222 64.71 30.07 14.03
#